data_AF-A0A662S4T1-F1
#
_entry.id   AF-A0A662S4T1-F1
#
_cell.length_a   1.000
_cell.length_b   1.000
_cell.length_c   1.000
_cell.angle_alpha   90.00
_cell.angle_beta   90.00
_cell.angle_gamma   90.00
#
_symmetry.space_group_name_H-M   'P 1'
#
loop_
_entity.id
_entity.type
_entity.pdbx_description
1 polymer ?
#
loop_
_entity_poly.entity_id
_entity_poly.type
_entity_poly.pdbx_seq_one_letter_code
_entity_poly.pdbx_strand_id
1 'polypeptide(L)'
;MSGSEARKADNLKGRGDEGEIRGLNIGQVHGFQAILGNVQQDQGEEDGMEIDRDLIHLRIDLIEKNLKLLEEIASEGYKSFEKSYRDIMASKHALLESIEACLDIANHIIAVKGFRRPMDYSDIFRILEEEGIIDEDLSLRLQRMAKFRNLLVHRYAEIETRKLFSIMIKDVRDLMEFVKVILRVIREQKSR
;
A
#
# COMPACT_ATOMS: atom_id res chain seq x y z
N MET A 1 69.95 -28.22 -29.73
CA MET A 1 69.36 -28.09 -28.37
C MET A 1 67.92 -28.60 -28.49
N SER A 2 67.67 -29.92 -28.46
CA SER A 2 67.40 -30.75 -27.26
C SER A 2 66.30 -30.09 -26.41
N GLY A 3 65.04 -30.57 -26.41
CA GLY A 3 64.57 -31.79 -25.70
C GLY A 3 64.54 -31.50 -24.19
N SER A 4 63.57 -31.78 -23.33
CA SER A 4 62.44 -32.72 -23.26
C SER A 4 62.14 -32.89 -21.75
N GLU A 5 60.95 -33.37 -21.36
CA GLU A 5 60.67 -34.10 -20.08
C GLU A 5 60.69 -33.29 -18.75
N ALA A 6 59.63 -33.25 -17.93
CA ALA A 6 58.95 -34.33 -17.20
C ALA A 6 59.81 -35.05 -16.15
N ARG A 7 59.45 -34.91 -14.86
CA ARG A 7 59.61 -35.84 -13.69
C ARG A 7 59.09 -35.10 -12.44
N LYS A 8 58.01 -35.51 -11.75
CA LYS A 8 57.70 -36.67 -10.88
C LYS A 8 58.40 -36.67 -9.50
N ALA A 9 57.57 -37.05 -8.51
CA ALA A 9 57.84 -37.55 -7.14
C ALA A 9 58.15 -36.47 -6.07
N ASP A 10 57.69 -36.51 -4.81
CA ASP A 10 56.96 -37.48 -3.96
C ASP A 10 56.54 -36.68 -2.68
N ASN A 11 55.30 -36.76 -2.17
CA ASN A 11 54.73 -37.74 -1.23
C ASN A 11 54.90 -37.36 0.27
N LEU A 12 53.77 -37.20 0.97
CA LEU A 12 53.51 -37.37 2.42
C LEU A 12 52.00 -37.07 2.63
N LYS A 13 51.06 -38.01 2.48
CA LYS A 13 50.64 -39.14 3.34
C LYS A 13 49.85 -38.73 4.60
N GLY A 14 48.53 -38.97 4.54
CA GLY A 14 47.60 -39.16 5.66
C GLY A 14 46.21 -39.50 5.11
N ARG A 15 45.87 -40.79 4.90
CA ARG A 15 45.03 -41.61 5.81
C ARG A 15 43.81 -40.82 6.32
N GLY A 16 42.58 -41.01 5.84
CA GLY A 16 41.85 -42.26 5.64
C GLY A 16 40.85 -42.39 6.80
N ASP A 17 39.55 -42.22 6.52
CA ASP A 17 38.47 -43.13 6.94
C ASP A 17 37.09 -42.49 6.68
N GLU A 18 36.35 -43.16 5.80
CA GLU A 18 34.90 -43.06 5.66
C GLU A 18 34.25 -43.70 6.89
N GLY A 19 33.35 -42.97 7.54
CA GLY A 19 32.57 -43.48 8.67
C GLY A 19 31.18 -42.85 8.66
N GLU A 20 30.18 -43.67 8.32
CA GLU A 20 28.76 -43.40 8.55
C GLU A 20 28.52 -42.93 9.99
N ILE A 21 27.78 -41.83 10.18
CA ILE A 21 27.03 -41.63 11.42
C ILE A 21 25.56 -41.40 11.08
N ARG A 22 24.82 -42.42 11.50
CA ARG A 22 23.37 -42.59 11.53
C ARG A 22 22.68 -41.47 12.33
N GLY A 23 21.36 -41.40 12.13
CA GLY A 23 20.49 -40.34 12.60
C GLY A 23 20.70 -39.88 14.05
N LEU A 24 20.59 -38.58 14.22
CA LEU A 24 20.37 -37.95 15.52
C LEU A 24 18.90 -37.56 15.65
N ASN A 25 18.38 -37.98 16.77
CA ASN A 25 17.00 -37.99 17.22
C ASN A 25 16.52 -36.56 17.54
N ILE A 26 15.26 -36.25 17.27
CA ILE A 26 14.60 -34.95 17.48
C ILE A 26 14.27 -34.76 18.97
N GLY A 27 15.26 -34.90 19.84
CA GLY A 27 15.08 -34.73 21.28
C GLY A 27 16.42 -34.53 21.93
N GLN A 28 16.56 -33.43 22.67
CA GLN A 28 17.76 -32.95 23.39
C GLN A 28 18.58 -31.87 22.68
N VAL A 29 17.96 -30.69 22.54
CA VAL A 29 18.69 -29.43 22.73
C VAL A 29 18.01 -28.68 23.89
N HIS A 30 18.25 -29.15 25.12
CA HIS A 30 18.00 -28.37 26.32
C HIS A 30 19.11 -27.33 26.44
N GLY A 31 18.86 -26.11 25.98
CA GLY A 31 19.87 -25.04 26.05
C GLY A 31 19.45 -23.66 25.54
N PHE A 32 18.16 -23.41 25.34
CA PHE A 32 17.67 -22.11 24.85
C PHE A 32 16.72 -21.39 25.82
N GLN A 33 16.79 -21.73 27.12
CA GLN A 33 16.00 -21.06 28.18
C GLN A 33 16.81 -20.11 29.07
N ALA A 34 18.09 -19.88 28.80
CA ALA A 34 18.95 -19.06 29.66
C ALA A 34 19.23 -17.62 29.15
N ILE A 35 18.61 -17.19 28.03
CA ILE A 35 18.70 -15.81 27.51
C ILE A 35 17.30 -15.17 27.40
N LEU A 36 16.41 -15.49 28.33
CA LEU A 36 15.16 -14.77 28.54
C LEU A 36 15.16 -14.23 29.96
N GLY A 37 16.02 -13.22 30.19
CA GLY A 37 15.91 -12.39 31.38
C GLY A 37 14.60 -11.62 31.33
N ASN A 38 13.70 -11.90 32.28
CA ASN A 38 12.56 -11.09 32.71
C ASN A 38 12.05 -10.08 31.67
N VAL A 39 11.44 -10.57 30.60
CA VAL A 39 10.40 -9.78 29.94
C VAL A 39 9.16 -10.06 30.78
N GLN A 40 8.86 -9.12 31.67
CA GLN A 40 7.57 -9.03 32.33
C GLN A 40 6.51 -9.30 31.26
N GLN A 41 5.51 -10.12 31.60
CA GLN A 41 4.26 -10.13 30.84
C GLN A 41 3.71 -8.72 30.93
N ASP A 42 4.10 -7.88 29.98
CA ASP A 42 3.37 -6.69 29.63
C ASP A 42 2.07 -7.24 29.05
N GLN A 43 1.07 -7.41 29.92
CA GLN A 43 -0.32 -7.32 29.52
C GLN A 43 -0.54 -5.87 29.10
N GLY A 44 0.09 -5.50 27.98
CA GLY A 44 -0.29 -4.34 27.22
C GLY A 44 -1.72 -4.59 26.83
N GLU A 45 -2.59 -3.76 27.40
CA GLU A 45 -3.96 -3.58 26.95
C GLU A 45 -3.98 -3.74 25.43
N GLU A 46 -4.77 -4.68 24.91
CA GLU A 46 -5.27 -4.56 23.54
C GLU A 46 -6.12 -3.29 23.55
N ASP A 47 -5.45 -2.14 23.46
CA ASP A 47 -6.07 -0.86 23.19
C ASP A 47 -6.62 -1.04 21.77
N GLY A 48 -7.87 -1.50 21.72
CA GLY A 48 -8.58 -1.78 20.49
C GLY A 48 -8.56 -0.49 19.70
N MET A 49 -7.67 -0.42 18.72
CA MET A 49 -7.38 0.80 17.97
C MET A 49 -8.71 1.35 17.45
N GLU A 50 -9.23 2.41 18.05
CA GLU A 50 -10.51 2.96 17.62
C GLU A 50 -10.30 3.65 16.26
N ILE A 51 -11.38 3.74 15.47
CA ILE A 51 -11.36 4.59 14.29
C ILE A 51 -11.14 6.04 14.73
N ASP A 52 -9.91 6.54 14.56
CA ASP A 52 -9.58 7.95 14.65
C ASP A 52 -10.39 8.77 13.64
N ARG A 53 -11.41 9.48 14.14
CA ARG A 53 -12.34 10.25 13.32
C ARG A 53 -11.75 11.58 12.90
N ASP A 54 -10.89 12.17 13.73
CA ASP A 54 -10.26 13.47 13.43
C ASP A 54 -9.30 13.31 12.26
N LEU A 55 -8.54 12.21 12.24
CA LEU A 55 -7.71 11.82 11.09
C LEU A 55 -8.56 11.66 9.82
N ILE A 56 -9.66 10.91 9.90
CA ILE A 56 -10.54 10.69 8.74
C ILE A 56 -11.15 12.01 8.26
N HIS A 57 -11.65 12.85 9.16
CA HIS A 57 -12.22 14.15 8.81
C HIS A 57 -11.20 15.07 8.15
N LEU A 58 -9.97 15.12 8.67
CA LEU A 58 -8.88 15.88 8.05
C LEU A 58 -8.59 15.42 6.61
N ARG A 59 -8.63 14.10 6.36
CA ARG A 59 -8.46 13.55 5.00
C ARG A 59 -9.65 13.85 4.10
N ILE A 60 -10.87 13.82 4.62
CA ILE A 60 -12.07 14.20 3.88
C ILE A 60 -12.02 15.68 3.50
N ASP A 61 -11.66 16.57 4.42
CA ASP A 61 -11.55 18.01 4.14
C ASP A 61 -10.53 18.30 3.02
N LEU A 62 -9.41 17.57 3.01
CA LEU A 62 -8.42 17.63 1.92
C LEU A 62 -9.02 17.18 0.59
N ILE A 63 -9.74 16.05 0.58
CA ILE A 63 -10.41 15.54 -0.63
C ILE A 63 -11.39 16.59 -1.15
N GLU A 64 -12.29 17.11 -0.31
CA GLU A 64 -13.31 18.08 -0.71
C GLU A 64 -12.69 19.37 -1.28
N LYS A 65 -11.65 19.90 -0.63
CA LYS A 65 -10.91 21.06 -1.11
C LYS A 65 -10.31 20.82 -2.50
N ASN A 66 -9.67 19.67 -2.69
CA ASN A 66 -9.02 19.34 -3.96
C ASN A 66 -10.07 19.12 -5.07
N LEU A 67 -11.17 18.45 -4.77
CA LEU A 67 -12.25 18.25 -5.74
C LEU A 67 -12.91 19.55 -6.17
N LYS A 68 -13.08 20.50 -5.25
CA LYS A 68 -13.56 21.85 -5.57
C LYS A 68 -12.61 22.58 -6.53
N LEU A 69 -11.30 22.51 -6.28
CA LEU A 69 -10.29 23.09 -7.19
C LEU A 69 -10.37 22.46 -8.59
N LEU A 70 -10.53 21.14 -8.68
CA LEU A 70 -10.66 20.44 -9.96
C LEU A 70 -11.92 20.87 -10.72
N GLU A 71 -13.04 21.05 -10.01
CA GLU A 71 -14.29 21.53 -10.57
C GLU A 71 -14.16 22.97 -11.10
N GLU A 72 -13.54 23.86 -10.32
CA GLU A 72 -13.28 25.25 -10.72
C GLU A 72 -12.43 25.30 -12.00
N ILE A 73 -11.32 24.56 -12.05
CA ILE A 73 -10.47 24.47 -13.25
C ILE A 73 -11.25 23.88 -14.44
N ALA A 74 -12.02 22.81 -14.22
CA ALA A 74 -12.77 22.16 -15.29
C ALA A 74 -13.86 23.07 -15.88
N SER A 75 -14.44 23.96 -15.06
CA SER A 75 -15.50 24.88 -15.45
C SER A 75 -15.07 25.92 -16.50
N GLU A 76 -13.77 26.24 -16.57
CA GLU A 76 -13.20 27.11 -17.60
C GLU A 76 -13.10 26.44 -18.97
N GLY A 77 -13.27 25.12 -19.02
CA GLY A 77 -13.27 24.31 -20.22
C GLY A 77 -11.88 23.88 -20.71
N TYR A 78 -11.87 22.83 -21.54
CA TYR A 78 -10.66 22.15 -21.99
C TYR A 78 -9.66 23.08 -22.71
N LYS A 79 -10.14 24.11 -23.42
CA LYS A 79 -9.28 25.05 -24.16
C LYS A 79 -8.46 25.99 -23.26
N SER A 80 -9.00 26.37 -22.10
CA SER A 80 -8.24 27.09 -21.06
C SER A 80 -7.22 26.15 -20.44
N PHE A 81 -7.70 24.98 -20.02
CA PHE A 81 -6.90 23.94 -19.37
C PHE A 81 -5.68 23.49 -20.18
N GLU A 82 -5.84 23.20 -21.48
CA GLU A 82 -4.73 22.67 -22.29
C GLU A 82 -3.57 23.65 -22.49
N LYS A 83 -3.82 24.95 -22.25
CA LYS A 83 -2.82 26.02 -22.37
C LYS A 83 -2.21 26.42 -21.03
N SER A 84 -2.82 26.00 -19.92
CA SER A 84 -2.41 26.39 -18.58
C SER A 84 -1.55 25.31 -17.94
N TYR A 85 -0.22 25.48 -18.01
CA TYR A 85 0.71 24.59 -17.31
C TYR A 85 0.42 24.54 -15.80
N ARG A 86 0.04 25.69 -15.22
CA ARG A 86 -0.36 25.80 -13.81
C ARG A 86 -1.51 24.88 -13.48
N ASP A 87 -2.59 24.92 -14.25
CA ASP A 87 -3.80 24.16 -13.94
C ASP A 87 -3.61 22.68 -14.20
N ILE A 88 -2.81 22.31 -15.21
CA ILE A 88 -2.41 20.93 -15.44
C ILE A 88 -1.63 20.39 -14.23
N MET A 89 -0.66 21.15 -13.71
CA MET A 89 0.12 20.73 -12.53
C MET A 89 -0.74 20.67 -11.26
N ALA A 90 -1.55 21.70 -11.02
CA ALA A 90 -2.47 21.75 -9.89
C ALA A 90 -3.44 20.56 -9.91
N SER A 91 -3.99 20.23 -11.08
CA SER A 91 -4.93 19.12 -11.22
C SER A 91 -4.28 17.75 -11.01
N LYS A 92 -3.06 17.55 -11.51
CA LYS A 92 -2.30 16.31 -11.24
C LYS A 92 -2.07 16.13 -9.74
N HIS A 93 -1.64 17.20 -9.07
CA HIS A 93 -1.35 17.17 -7.64
C HIS A 93 -2.62 16.95 -6.81
N ALA A 94 -3.69 17.69 -7.10
CA ALA A 94 -4.98 17.54 -6.42
C ALA A 94 -5.53 16.11 -6.55
N LEU A 95 -5.50 15.52 -7.75
CA LEU A 95 -5.93 14.12 -7.95
C LEU A 95 -5.04 13.14 -7.18
N LEU A 96 -3.72 13.32 -7.21
CA LEU A 96 -2.79 12.47 -6.48
C LEU A 96 -3.10 12.48 -4.97
N GLU A 97 -3.17 13.67 -4.37
CA GLU A 97 -3.46 13.83 -2.94
C GLU A 97 -4.83 13.29 -2.56
N SER A 98 -5.87 13.51 -3.38
CA SER A 98 -7.21 12.99 -3.09
C SER A 98 -7.25 11.46 -3.11
N ILE A 99 -6.54 10.82 -4.05
CA ILE A 99 -6.46 9.35 -4.10
C ILE A 99 -5.66 8.81 -2.90
N GLU A 100 -4.54 9.46 -2.54
CA GLU A 100 -3.75 9.08 -1.37
C GLU A 100 -4.53 9.24 -0.07
N ALA A 101 -5.32 10.31 0.08
CA ALA A 101 -6.21 10.49 1.21
C ALA A 101 -7.26 9.38 1.32
N CYS A 102 -7.82 8.91 0.21
CA CYS A 102 -8.75 7.77 0.21
C CYS A 102 -8.06 6.47 0.63
N LEU A 103 -6.84 6.22 0.13
CA LEU A 103 -6.04 5.05 0.52
C LEU A 103 -5.68 5.08 2.00
N ASP A 104 -5.33 6.25 2.55
CA ASP A 104 -4.99 6.41 3.95
C ASP A 104 -6.19 6.17 4.87
N ILE A 105 -7.37 6.69 4.51
CA ILE A 105 -8.63 6.39 5.22
C ILE A 105 -8.91 4.88 5.19
N ALA A 106 -8.83 4.26 4.02
CA ALA A 106 -9.13 2.84 3.86
C ALA A 106 -8.13 1.95 4.65
N ASN A 107 -6.84 2.26 4.59
CA ASN A 107 -5.80 1.57 5.36
C ASN A 107 -6.01 1.71 6.86
N HIS A 108 -6.38 2.90 7.33
CA HIS A 108 -6.68 3.14 8.73
C HIS A 108 -7.83 2.24 9.20
N ILE A 109 -8.91 2.16 8.42
CA ILE A 109 -10.04 1.28 8.71
C ILE A 109 -9.61 -0.20 8.73
N ILE A 110 -8.83 -0.64 7.74
CA ILE A 110 -8.30 -2.02 7.66
C ILE A 110 -7.48 -2.36 8.91
N ALA A 111 -6.58 -1.47 9.33
CA ALA A 111 -5.72 -1.66 10.49
C ALA A 111 -6.54 -1.75 11.78
N VAL A 112 -7.43 -0.78 12.00
CA VAL A 112 -8.33 -0.72 13.17
C VAL A 112 -9.23 -1.95 13.27
N LYS A 113 -9.77 -2.42 12.14
CA LYS A 113 -10.68 -3.57 12.11
C LYS A 113 -9.97 -4.92 12.14
N GLY A 114 -8.64 -4.95 12.06
CA GLY A 114 -7.86 -6.18 12.05
C GLY A 114 -8.09 -7.03 10.81
N PHE A 115 -8.44 -6.42 9.67
CA PHE A 115 -8.63 -7.13 8.41
C PHE A 115 -7.30 -7.65 7.85
N ARG A 116 -7.38 -8.48 6.80
CA ARG A 116 -6.16 -8.98 6.14
C ARG A 116 -5.31 -7.83 5.61
N ARG A 117 -3.99 -8.05 5.54
CA ARG A 117 -3.06 -7.05 5.01
C ARG A 117 -3.23 -6.89 3.48
N PRO A 118 -3.20 -5.64 2.96
CA PRO A 118 -3.23 -5.40 1.52
C PRO A 118 -1.92 -5.81 0.86
N MET A 119 -2.02 -6.39 -0.33
CA MET A 119 -0.87 -6.76 -1.16
C MET A 119 -0.33 -5.60 -1.99
N ASP A 120 -1.22 -4.68 -2.39
CA ASP A 120 -0.91 -3.46 -3.13
C ASP A 120 -1.99 -2.39 -2.89
N TYR A 121 -1.85 -1.23 -3.52
CA TYR A 121 -2.81 -0.13 -3.35
C TYR A 121 -4.22 -0.43 -3.89
N SER A 122 -4.36 -1.28 -4.91
CA SER A 122 -5.69 -1.67 -5.40
C SER A 122 -6.36 -2.60 -4.40
N ASP A 123 -5.59 -3.51 -3.82
CA ASP A 123 -6.08 -4.51 -2.87
C ASP A 123 -6.69 -3.88 -1.60
N ILE A 124 -6.30 -2.67 -1.24
CA ILE A 124 -6.92 -1.88 -0.15
C ILE A 124 -8.43 -1.74 -0.35
N PHE A 125 -8.88 -1.34 -1.55
CA PHE A 125 -10.31 -1.18 -1.81
C PHE A 125 -11.02 -2.52 -1.94
N ARG A 126 -10.33 -3.56 -2.41
CA ARG A 126 -10.87 -4.92 -2.44
C ARG A 126 -11.14 -5.46 -1.03
N ILE A 127 -10.28 -5.17 -0.06
CA ILE A 127 -10.52 -5.57 1.33
C ILE A 127 -11.80 -4.90 1.85
N LEU A 128 -12.02 -3.62 1.57
CA LEU A 128 -13.25 -2.94 1.98
C LEU A 128 -14.52 -3.57 1.36
N GLU A 129 -14.42 -4.06 0.12
CA GLU A 129 -15.49 -4.80 -0.54
C GLU A 129 -15.74 -6.18 0.10
N GLU A 130 -14.68 -6.95 0.33
CA GLU A 130 -14.74 -8.27 0.98
C GLU A 130 -15.43 -8.18 2.35
N GLU A 131 -15.21 -7.08 3.07
CA GLU A 131 -15.78 -6.79 4.39
C GLU A 131 -17.13 -6.05 4.33
N GLY A 132 -17.69 -5.86 3.12
CA GLY A 132 -19.00 -5.26 2.90
C GLY A 132 -19.11 -3.77 3.25
N ILE A 133 -17.98 -3.06 3.35
CA ILE A 133 -17.93 -1.62 3.64
C ILE A 133 -18.30 -0.81 2.39
N ILE A 134 -17.81 -1.22 1.22
CA ILE A 134 -18.19 -0.67 -0.09
C ILE A 134 -18.75 -1.79 -0.97
N ASP A 135 -19.53 -1.44 -1.98
CA ASP A 135 -19.98 -2.41 -2.98
C ASP A 135 -18.90 -2.72 -4.04
N GLU A 136 -19.11 -3.82 -4.78
CA GLU A 136 -18.20 -4.29 -5.83
C GLU A 136 -17.97 -3.23 -6.93
N ASP A 137 -19.01 -2.50 -7.31
CA ASP A 137 -18.93 -1.52 -8.39
C ASP A 137 -18.04 -0.33 -7.99
N LEU A 138 -18.24 0.21 -6.79
CA LEU A 138 -17.39 1.26 -6.22
C LEU A 138 -15.95 0.76 -5.99
N SER A 139 -15.79 -0.46 -5.48
CA SER A 139 -14.47 -1.10 -5.32
C SER A 139 -13.70 -1.14 -6.63
N LEU A 140 -14.33 -1.61 -7.72
CA LEU A 140 -13.70 -1.69 -9.04
C LEU A 140 -13.31 -0.32 -9.60
N ARG A 141 -14.10 0.73 -9.33
CA ARG A 141 -13.75 2.11 -9.71
C ARG A 141 -12.56 2.63 -8.90
N LEU A 142 -12.57 2.46 -7.58
CA LEU A 142 -11.48 2.91 -6.71
C LEU A 142 -10.17 2.15 -6.95
N GLN A 143 -10.23 0.84 -7.25
CA GLN A 143 -9.09 0.04 -7.69
C GLN A 143 -8.45 0.62 -8.98
N ARG A 144 -9.26 1.10 -9.93
CA ARG A 144 -8.74 1.79 -11.13
C ARG A 144 -8.09 3.13 -10.79
N MET A 145 -8.62 3.87 -9.82
CA MET A 145 -8.01 5.11 -9.33
C MET A 145 -6.66 4.87 -8.63
N ALA A 146 -6.55 3.82 -7.81
CA ALA A 146 -5.26 3.43 -7.21
C ALA A 146 -4.19 3.13 -8.29
N LYS A 147 -4.58 2.45 -9.38
CA LYS A 147 -3.68 2.22 -10.52
C LYS A 147 -3.34 3.50 -11.27
N PHE A 148 -4.30 4.43 -11.40
CA PHE A 148 -4.05 5.74 -12.00
C PHE A 148 -3.06 6.57 -11.17
N ARG A 149 -3.12 6.50 -9.84
CA ARG A 149 -2.13 7.12 -8.95
C ARG A 149 -0.70 6.65 -9.25
N ASN A 150 -0.50 5.35 -9.50
CA ASN A 150 0.82 4.84 -9.91
C ASN A 150 1.28 5.43 -11.25
N LEU A 151 0.36 5.65 -12.19
CA LEU A 151 0.67 6.32 -13.46
C LEU A 151 1.06 7.79 -13.23
N LEU A 152 0.33 8.51 -12.37
CA LEU A 152 0.63 9.90 -12.00
C LEU A 152 2.02 10.06 -11.40
N VAL A 153 2.47 9.11 -10.59
CA VAL A 153 3.78 9.17 -9.93
C VAL A 153 4.92 8.70 -10.84
N HIS A 154 4.77 7.55 -11.50
CA HIS A 154 5.88 6.91 -12.21
C HIS A 154 6.00 7.32 -13.68
N ARG A 155 4.92 7.81 -14.29
CA ARG A 155 4.88 8.19 -15.72
C ARG A 155 4.21 9.54 -15.93
N TYR A 156 4.50 10.47 -15.03
CA TYR A 156 3.83 11.79 -14.99
C TYR A 156 3.95 12.59 -16.30
N ALA A 157 5.03 12.38 -17.07
CA ALA A 157 5.29 13.01 -18.36
C ALA A 157 4.47 12.42 -19.53
N GLU A 158 3.93 11.21 -19.36
CA GLU A 158 3.21 10.47 -20.41
C GLU A 158 1.68 10.67 -20.33
N ILE A 159 1.18 11.34 -19.29
CA ILE A 159 -0.26 11.56 -19.15
C ILE A 159 -0.72 12.65 -20.12
N GLU A 160 -1.46 12.23 -21.15
CA GLU A 160 -2.13 13.13 -22.08
C GLU A 160 -3.08 14.08 -21.34
N THR A 161 -2.93 15.38 -21.60
CA THR A 161 -3.74 16.44 -20.99
C THR A 161 -5.24 16.22 -21.17
N ARG A 162 -5.65 15.68 -22.33
CA ARG A 162 -7.06 15.34 -22.60
C ARG A 162 -7.58 14.23 -21.70
N LYS A 163 -6.76 13.22 -21.41
CA LYS A 163 -7.13 12.13 -20.49
C LYS A 163 -7.27 12.66 -19.07
N LEU A 164 -6.33 13.49 -18.62
CA LEU A 164 -6.38 14.15 -17.32
C LEU A 164 -7.69 14.96 -17.15
N PHE A 165 -8.02 15.80 -18.14
CA PHE A 165 -9.27 16.58 -18.13
C PHE A 165 -10.52 15.70 -18.08
N SER A 166 -10.54 14.57 -18.79
CA SER A 166 -11.67 13.62 -18.72
C SER A 166 -11.84 13.02 -17.33
N ILE A 167 -10.74 12.65 -16.66
CA ILE A 167 -10.75 12.09 -15.31
C ILE A 167 -11.32 13.11 -14.32
N MET A 168 -10.90 14.38 -14.43
CA MET A 168 -11.38 15.47 -13.59
C MET A 168 -12.91 15.67 -13.64
N ILE A 169 -13.55 15.35 -14.76
CA ILE A 169 -14.99 15.58 -14.96
C ILE A 169 -15.82 14.35 -14.61
N LYS A 170 -15.29 13.15 -14.88
CA LYS A 170 -16.05 11.90 -14.82
C LYS A 170 -15.76 11.11 -13.56
N ASP A 171 -14.49 10.89 -13.27
CA ASP A 171 -14.04 9.85 -12.34
C ASP A 171 -13.86 10.38 -10.92
N VAL A 172 -13.72 11.71 -10.74
CA VAL A 172 -13.65 12.35 -9.42
C VAL A 172 -14.89 12.09 -8.54
N ARG A 173 -16.02 11.72 -9.16
CA ARG A 173 -17.27 11.39 -8.47
C ARG A 173 -17.14 10.14 -7.60
N ASP A 174 -16.25 9.23 -7.99
CA ASP A 174 -15.99 7.99 -7.26
C ASP A 174 -15.39 8.29 -5.88
N LEU A 175 -14.56 9.33 -5.78
CA LEU A 175 -13.97 9.77 -4.51
C LEU A 175 -15.05 10.35 -3.58
N MET A 176 -16.01 11.11 -4.12
CA MET A 176 -17.14 11.62 -3.33
C MET A 176 -18.08 10.52 -2.85
N GLU A 177 -18.28 9.49 -3.67
CA GLU A 177 -19.07 8.33 -3.29
C GLU A 177 -18.41 7.56 -2.15
N PHE A 178 -17.10 7.31 -2.25
CA PHE A 178 -16.30 6.74 -1.16
C PHE A 178 -16.43 7.55 0.13
N VAL A 179 -16.23 8.87 0.08
CA VAL A 179 -16.37 9.77 1.25
C VAL A 179 -17.74 9.62 1.91
N LYS A 180 -18.83 9.57 1.12
CA LYS A 180 -20.19 9.39 1.66
C LYS A 180 -20.36 8.06 2.39
N VAL A 181 -19.78 6.98 1.86
CA VAL A 181 -19.82 5.66 2.50
C VAL A 181 -19.04 5.70 3.81
N ILE A 182 -17.82 6.25 3.82
CA ILE A 182 -17.00 6.34 5.04
C ILE A 182 -17.69 7.18 6.12
N LEU A 183 -18.28 8.32 5.75
CA LEU A 183 -19.03 9.15 6.69
C LEU A 183 -20.21 8.39 7.33
N ARG A 184 -20.82 7.44 6.63
CA ARG A 184 -21.86 6.56 7.19
C ARG A 184 -21.25 5.59 8.20
N VAL A 185 -20.17 4.90 7.81
CA VAL A 185 -19.46 3.91 8.65
C VAL A 185 -19.04 4.50 10.00
N ILE A 186 -18.45 5.71 9.99
CA ILE A 186 -17.98 6.34 11.24
C ILE A 186 -19.12 6.92 12.09
N ARG A 187 -20.29 7.20 11.51
CA ARG A 187 -21.48 7.64 12.26
C ARG A 187 -22.14 6.48 12.99
N GLU A 188 -22.28 5.32 12.34
CA GLU A 188 -22.95 4.15 12.91
C GLU A 188 -22.21 3.56 14.13
N GLN A 189 -20.89 3.78 14.21
CA GLN A 189 -20.08 3.45 15.40
C GLN A 189 -20.41 4.31 16.64
N LYS A 190 -21.14 5.44 16.49
CA LYS A 190 -21.55 6.30 17.63
C LYS A 190 -22.72 5.71 18.44
N SER A 191 -23.38 4.67 17.93
CA SER A 191 -24.61 4.12 18.51
C SER A 191 -24.43 2.83 19.31
N ARG A 192 -23.18 2.50 19.69
CA ARG A 192 -22.86 1.47 20.68
C ARG A 192 -22.26 2.11 21.91
#